data_AF-A0A843HCK3-F1
#
_entry.id   AF-A0A843HCK3-F1
#
_cell.length_a   1.000
_cell.length_b   1.000
_cell.length_c   1.000
_cell.angle_alpha   90.00
_cell.angle_beta   90.00
_cell.angle_gamma   90.00
#
_symmetry.space_group_name_H-M   'P 1'
#
loop_
_entity.id
_entity.type
_entity.pdbx_description
1 polymer ?
#
loop_
_entity_poly.entity_id
_entity_poly.type
_entity_poly.pdbx_seq_one_letter_code
_entity_poly.pdbx_strand_id
1 'polypeptide(L)'
;MTSNAEKEFLSKAQKEVQQRIKKENKELETLRVEEKELIDAIEGYSQFYDDLTNFLEESSKDFDIEIDEVPRYFKSNINEVYRNYVQIRQDALAEIQVLEKYIIKNKRDLKNTERTLKFYKSQYMDSDFFEECLPLVELYEEKIRIYENNEKNSELIIEKLKEIIKKLKDWK
;
A
#
# COMPACT_ATOMS: atom_id res chain seq x y z
N MET A 1 -34.44 -34.90 -23.64
CA MET A 1 -35.00 -33.75 -22.90
C MET A 1 -33.93 -32.95 -22.13
N THR A 2 -32.64 -33.09 -22.44
CA THR A 2 -31.49 -32.49 -21.71
C THR A 2 -31.11 -31.07 -22.18
N SER A 3 -31.40 -30.72 -23.44
CA SER A 3 -30.94 -29.47 -24.07
C SER A 3 -31.47 -28.16 -23.47
N ASN A 4 -32.66 -28.13 -22.83
CA ASN A 4 -33.20 -26.89 -22.27
C ASN A 4 -32.65 -26.60 -20.86
N ALA A 5 -32.42 -27.64 -20.05
CA ALA A 5 -31.85 -27.49 -18.72
C ALA A 5 -30.38 -27.05 -18.79
N GLU A 6 -29.61 -27.58 -19.75
CA GLU A 6 -28.22 -27.17 -20.01
C GLU A 6 -28.14 -25.71 -20.47
N LYS A 7 -29.03 -25.26 -21.36
CA LYS A 7 -29.10 -23.85 -21.79
C LYS A 7 -29.46 -22.90 -20.64
N GLU A 8 -30.41 -23.29 -19.78
CA GLU A 8 -30.80 -22.48 -18.64
C GLU A 8 -29.67 -22.40 -17.58
N PHE A 9 -28.94 -23.51 -17.37
CA PHE A 9 -27.77 -23.56 -16.50
C PHE A 9 -26.65 -22.64 -17.00
N LEU A 10 -26.26 -22.75 -18.27
CA LEU A 10 -25.23 -21.91 -18.89
C LEU A 10 -25.61 -20.42 -18.81
N SER A 11 -26.87 -20.08 -19.08
CA SER A 11 -27.33 -18.69 -18.99
C SER A 11 -27.25 -18.11 -17.57
N LYS A 12 -27.50 -18.93 -16.54
CA LYS A 12 -27.36 -18.48 -15.14
C LYS A 12 -25.90 -18.30 -14.77
N ALA A 13 -25.05 -19.24 -15.14
CA ALA A 13 -23.61 -19.18 -14.89
C ALA A 13 -22.96 -17.96 -15.57
N GLN A 14 -23.33 -17.67 -16.83
CA GLN A 14 -22.97 -16.45 -17.56
C GLN A 14 -23.29 -15.17 -16.77
N LYS A 15 -24.53 -15.06 -16.28
CA LYS A 15 -24.96 -13.88 -15.52
C LYS A 15 -24.18 -13.73 -14.21
N GLU A 16 -23.89 -14.83 -13.54
CA GLU A 16 -23.10 -14.83 -12.31
C GLU A 16 -21.66 -14.38 -12.58
N VAL A 17 -21.02 -14.90 -13.63
CA VAL A 17 -19.68 -14.50 -14.08
C VAL A 17 -19.64 -13.01 -14.41
N GLN A 18 -20.62 -12.49 -15.17
CA GLN A 18 -20.70 -11.06 -15.49
C GLN A 18 -20.87 -10.18 -14.24
N GLN A 19 -21.70 -10.61 -13.27
CA GLN A 19 -21.84 -9.89 -12.00
C GLN A 19 -20.54 -9.90 -11.22
N ARG A 20 -19.83 -11.03 -11.22
CA ARG A 20 -18.52 -11.16 -10.58
C ARG A 20 -17.51 -10.21 -11.22
N ILE A 21 -17.41 -10.19 -12.55
CA ILE A 21 -16.52 -9.28 -13.29
C ILE A 21 -16.78 -7.83 -12.89
N LYS A 22 -18.06 -7.40 -12.81
CA LYS A 22 -18.41 -6.04 -12.39
C LYS A 22 -17.98 -5.72 -10.97
N LYS A 23 -18.12 -6.68 -10.04
CA LYS A 23 -17.69 -6.52 -8.65
C LYS A 23 -16.16 -6.44 -8.55
N GLU A 24 -15.47 -7.38 -9.17
CA GLU A 24 -14.01 -7.49 -9.12
C GLU A 24 -13.33 -6.28 -9.77
N ASN A 25 -13.90 -5.72 -10.85
CA ASN A 25 -13.41 -4.46 -11.43
C ASN A 25 -13.47 -3.29 -10.46
N LYS A 26 -14.55 -3.17 -9.67
CA LYS A 26 -14.66 -2.10 -8.67
C LYS A 26 -13.61 -2.26 -7.57
N GLU A 27 -13.41 -3.49 -7.10
CA GLU A 27 -12.37 -3.79 -6.12
C GLU A 27 -10.97 -3.53 -6.68
N LEU A 28 -10.71 -3.90 -7.93
CA LEU A 28 -9.45 -3.62 -8.61
C LEU A 28 -9.16 -2.12 -8.70
N GLU A 29 -10.17 -1.31 -9.00
CA GLU A 29 -9.99 0.15 -9.07
C GLU A 29 -9.68 0.73 -7.69
N THR A 30 -10.32 0.24 -6.61
CA THR A 30 -9.94 0.61 -5.24
C THR A 30 -8.48 0.26 -4.95
N LEU A 31 -8.02 -0.93 -5.35
CA LEU A 31 -6.64 -1.35 -5.15
C LEU A 31 -5.63 -0.49 -5.93
N ARG A 32 -5.97 -0.05 -7.14
CA ARG A 32 -5.13 0.88 -7.93
C ARG A 32 -5.01 2.25 -7.27
N VAL A 33 -6.09 2.75 -6.67
CA VAL A 33 -6.06 4.00 -5.90
C VAL A 33 -5.15 3.83 -4.68
N GLU A 34 -5.31 2.75 -3.93
CA GLU A 34 -4.42 2.44 -2.79
C GLU A 34 -2.95 2.34 -3.22
N GLU A 35 -2.65 1.65 -4.33
CA GLU A 35 -1.28 1.52 -4.86
C GLU A 35 -0.68 2.90 -5.17
N LYS A 36 -1.46 3.78 -5.80
CA LYS A 36 -1.03 5.14 -6.09
C LYS A 36 -0.78 5.93 -4.82
N GLU A 37 -1.68 5.87 -3.84
CA GLU A 37 -1.50 6.58 -2.55
C GLU A 37 -0.22 6.14 -1.84
N LEU A 38 0.13 4.85 -1.88
CA LEU A 38 1.39 4.34 -1.33
C LEU A 38 2.61 4.87 -2.10
N ILE A 39 2.55 4.94 -3.44
CA ILE A 39 3.63 5.50 -4.27
C ILE A 39 3.82 6.99 -3.95
N ASP A 40 2.73 7.76 -3.91
CA ASP A 40 2.75 9.19 -3.59
C ASP A 40 3.31 9.41 -2.17
N ALA A 41 2.96 8.55 -1.21
CA ALA A 41 3.49 8.61 0.16
C ALA A 41 5.01 8.35 0.21
N ILE A 42 5.54 7.42 -0.59
CA ILE A 42 6.98 7.17 -0.69
C ILE A 42 7.71 8.44 -1.11
N GLU A 43 7.21 9.14 -2.13
CA GLU A 43 7.77 10.40 -2.60
C GLU A 43 7.68 11.48 -1.51
N GLY A 44 6.51 11.65 -0.90
CA GLY A 44 6.29 12.62 0.18
C GLY A 44 7.21 12.43 1.38
N TYR A 45 7.39 11.19 1.85
CA TYR A 45 8.31 10.92 2.96
C TYR A 45 9.78 11.09 2.58
N SER A 46 10.14 10.83 1.31
CA SER A 46 11.49 11.10 0.80
C SER A 46 11.79 12.59 0.83
N GLN A 47 10.88 13.40 0.28
CA GLN A 47 11.02 14.83 0.26
C GLN A 47 11.09 15.40 1.67
N PHE A 48 10.22 14.96 2.58
CA PHE A 48 10.26 15.38 3.98
C PHE A 48 11.60 15.04 4.65
N TYR A 49 12.15 13.86 4.38
CA TYR A 49 13.45 13.46 4.93
C TYR A 49 14.58 14.37 4.44
N ASP A 50 14.59 14.73 3.16
CA ASP A 50 15.57 15.63 2.58
C ASP A 50 15.42 17.06 3.14
N ASP A 51 14.19 17.56 3.24
CA ASP A 51 13.88 18.87 3.84
C ASP A 51 14.32 18.94 5.30
N LEU A 52 14.03 17.89 6.09
CA LEU A 52 14.50 17.77 7.47
C LEU A 52 16.03 17.76 7.54
N THR A 53 16.69 17.11 6.59
CA THR A 53 18.15 17.07 6.53
C THR A 53 18.73 18.46 6.27
N ASN A 54 18.22 19.15 5.27
CA ASN A 54 18.65 20.50 4.91
C ASN A 54 18.43 21.47 6.08
N PHE A 55 17.26 21.41 6.72
CA PHE A 55 16.96 22.25 7.89
C PHE A 55 17.97 22.05 9.04
N LEU A 56 18.31 20.80 9.35
CA LEU A 56 19.27 20.48 10.40
C LEU A 56 20.68 20.95 10.03
N GLU A 57 21.09 20.79 8.77
CA GLU A 57 22.38 21.25 8.25
C GLU A 57 22.52 22.78 8.27
N GLU A 58 21.51 23.50 7.79
CA GLU A 58 21.46 24.97 7.82
C GLU A 58 21.52 25.48 9.25
N SER A 59 20.70 24.91 10.14
CA SER A 59 20.72 25.24 11.56
C SER A 59 22.11 25.00 12.15
N SER A 60 22.78 23.89 11.84
CA SER A 60 24.12 23.57 12.32
C SER A 60 25.16 24.62 11.91
N LYS A 61 25.11 25.08 10.65
CA LYS A 61 26.04 26.10 10.11
C LYS A 61 25.86 27.45 10.79
N ASP A 62 24.62 27.83 11.07
CA ASP A 62 24.32 29.11 11.76
C ASP A 62 24.92 29.18 13.17
N PHE A 63 25.23 28.03 13.80
CA PHE A 63 25.81 27.94 15.14
C PHE A 63 27.27 27.48 15.18
N ASP A 64 27.90 27.20 14.04
CA ASP A 64 29.29 26.71 13.93
C ASP A 64 29.55 25.45 14.79
N ILE A 65 28.60 24.50 14.73
CA ILE A 65 28.59 23.23 15.47
C ILE A 65 28.35 22.07 14.52
N GLU A 66 28.63 20.84 14.96
CA GLU A 66 28.21 19.64 14.23
C GLU A 66 26.70 19.38 14.39
N ILE A 67 26.07 18.71 13.40
CA ILE A 67 24.61 18.46 13.38
C ILE A 67 24.15 17.68 14.62
N ASP A 68 25.01 16.80 15.11
CA ASP A 68 24.77 15.97 16.28
C ASP A 68 24.88 16.77 17.59
N GLU A 69 25.44 17.97 17.54
CA GLU A 69 25.73 18.85 18.68
C GLU A 69 24.74 20.00 18.84
N VAL A 70 23.70 20.10 17.99
CA VAL A 70 22.65 21.14 18.07
C VAL A 70 22.12 21.26 19.51
N PRO A 71 22.41 22.37 20.23
CA PRO A 71 22.16 22.46 21.65
C PRO A 71 20.69 22.29 22.00
N ARG A 72 20.42 21.59 23.11
CA ARG A 72 19.05 21.42 23.63
C ARG A 72 18.29 22.75 23.82
N TYR A 73 18.98 23.84 24.14
CA TYR A 73 18.35 25.14 24.32
C TYR A 73 17.82 25.75 23.00
N PHE A 74 18.43 25.44 21.86
CA PHE A 74 17.96 25.89 20.55
C PHE A 74 16.64 25.21 20.19
N LYS A 75 16.59 23.89 20.42
CA LYS A 75 15.37 23.09 20.31
C LYS A 75 14.23 23.65 21.18
N SER A 76 14.51 24.13 22.39
CA SER A 76 13.49 24.75 23.26
C SER A 76 13.08 26.18 22.87
N ASN A 77 13.94 26.93 22.17
CA ASN A 77 13.65 28.31 21.73
C ASN A 77 12.83 28.38 20.43
N ILE A 78 12.75 27.29 19.67
CA ILE A 78 11.84 27.15 18.52
C ILE A 78 10.64 26.28 18.90
N ASN A 79 9.98 26.62 20.02
CA ASN A 79 8.99 25.78 20.71
C ASN A 79 7.90 25.17 19.80
N GLU A 80 7.45 25.90 18.78
CA GLU A 80 6.45 25.41 17.82
C GLU A 80 7.05 24.35 16.87
N VAL A 81 8.20 24.63 16.27
CA VAL A 81 8.94 23.69 15.40
C VAL A 81 9.39 22.45 16.19
N TYR A 82 9.79 22.61 17.45
CA TYR A 82 10.12 21.50 18.35
C TYR A 82 8.94 20.58 18.61
N ARG A 83 7.80 21.15 18.99
CA ARG A 83 6.56 20.37 19.20
C ARG A 83 6.12 19.68 17.92
N ASN A 84 6.26 20.33 16.77
CA ASN A 84 5.95 19.74 15.48
C ASN A 84 6.83 18.53 15.19
N TYR A 85 8.15 18.59 15.42
CA TYR A 85 9.03 17.43 15.19
C TYR A 85 8.84 16.29 16.20
N VAL A 86 8.52 16.60 17.46
CA VAL A 86 8.14 15.57 18.43
C VAL A 86 6.84 14.88 17.99
N GLN A 87 5.85 15.65 17.50
CA GLN A 87 4.58 15.12 17.00
C GLN A 87 4.80 14.28 15.74
N ILE A 88 5.57 14.76 14.76
CA ILE A 88 5.92 14.01 13.53
C ILE A 88 6.54 12.66 13.88
N ARG A 89 7.40 12.60 14.90
CA ARG A 89 7.98 11.33 15.35
C ARG A 89 6.94 10.38 15.94
N GLN A 90 5.97 10.89 16.71
CA GLN A 90 4.88 10.07 17.26
C GLN A 90 3.95 9.58 16.15
N ASP A 91 3.62 10.45 15.20
CA ASP A 91 2.78 10.13 14.04
C ASP A 91 3.46 9.07 13.16
N ALA A 92 4.78 9.19 12.92
CA ALA A 92 5.55 8.18 12.20
C ALA A 92 5.51 6.80 12.88
N LEU A 93 5.57 6.76 14.22
CA LEU A 93 5.45 5.50 14.97
C LEU A 93 4.04 4.91 14.86
N ALA A 94 3.00 5.74 14.91
CA ALA A 94 1.62 5.31 14.74
C ALA A 94 1.38 4.77 13.32
N GLU A 95 1.90 5.47 12.30
CA GLU A 95 1.78 5.09 10.90
C GLU A 95 2.45 3.75 10.62
N ILE A 96 3.66 3.50 11.16
CA ILE A 96 4.32 2.19 11.06
C ILE A 96 3.40 1.07 11.57
N GLN A 97 2.73 1.26 12.72
CA GLN A 97 1.81 0.24 13.26
C GLN A 97 0.58 0.02 12.37
N VAL A 98 0.11 1.06 11.68
CA VAL A 98 -1.00 0.96 10.72
C VAL A 98 -0.55 0.18 9.49
N LEU A 99 0.61 0.51 8.92
CA LEU A 99 1.19 -0.16 7.76
C LEU A 99 1.52 -1.63 8.04
N GLU A 100 2.05 -1.96 9.22
CA GLU A 100 2.28 -3.35 9.62
C GLU A 100 0.97 -4.17 9.65
N LYS A 101 -0.11 -3.60 10.18
CA LYS A 101 -1.44 -4.23 10.15
C LYS A 101 -1.97 -4.36 8.73
N TYR A 102 -1.76 -3.35 7.89
CA TYR A 102 -2.13 -3.37 6.48
C TYR A 102 -1.42 -4.49 5.74
N ILE A 103 -0.09 -4.64 5.88
CA ILE A 103 0.69 -5.72 5.28
C ILE A 103 0.14 -7.10 5.66
N ILE A 104 -0.23 -7.31 6.93
CA ILE A 104 -0.82 -8.58 7.38
C ILE A 104 -2.17 -8.85 6.69
N LYS A 105 -3.02 -7.83 6.57
CA LYS A 105 -4.30 -7.94 5.84
C LYS A 105 -4.04 -8.25 4.36
N ASN A 106 -3.15 -7.48 3.73
CA ASN A 106 -2.75 -7.61 2.33
C ASN A 106 -2.28 -9.03 1.99
N LYS A 107 -1.44 -9.64 2.84
CA LYS A 107 -0.99 -11.04 2.72
C LYS A 107 -2.12 -12.06 2.76
N ARG A 108 -3.17 -11.80 3.55
CA ARG A 108 -4.35 -12.69 3.63
C ARG A 108 -5.19 -12.56 2.36
N ASP A 109 -5.39 -11.33 1.90
CA ASP A 109 -6.17 -11.04 0.70
C ASP A 109 -5.48 -11.61 -0.55
N LEU A 110 -4.15 -11.44 -0.67
CA LEU A 110 -3.32 -12.06 -1.71
C LEU A 110 -3.55 -13.58 -1.81
N LYS A 111 -3.42 -14.31 -0.68
CA LYS A 111 -3.62 -15.77 -0.65
C LYS A 111 -5.04 -16.18 -1.08
N ASN A 112 -6.05 -15.41 -0.67
CA ASN A 112 -7.43 -15.65 -1.08
C ASN A 112 -7.60 -15.43 -2.59
N THR A 113 -6.96 -14.40 -3.14
CA THR A 113 -6.97 -14.09 -4.56
C THR A 113 -6.24 -15.15 -5.39
N GLU A 114 -5.07 -15.61 -4.97
CA GLU A 114 -4.34 -16.71 -5.60
C GLU A 114 -5.17 -18.00 -5.66
N ARG A 115 -5.84 -18.34 -4.55
CA ARG A 115 -6.74 -19.50 -4.49
C ARG A 115 -7.89 -19.36 -5.48
N THR A 116 -8.45 -18.16 -5.58
CA THR A 116 -9.56 -17.87 -6.50
C THR A 116 -9.11 -17.93 -7.96
N LEU A 117 -7.93 -17.37 -8.27
CA LEU A 117 -7.31 -17.48 -9.59
C LEU A 117 -7.09 -18.94 -9.97
N LYS A 118 -6.58 -19.77 -9.06
CA LYS A 118 -6.38 -21.20 -9.29
C LYS A 118 -7.70 -21.91 -9.62
N PHE A 119 -8.80 -21.53 -8.98
CA PHE A 119 -10.13 -22.08 -9.28
C PHE A 119 -10.58 -21.74 -10.70
N TYR A 120 -10.46 -20.48 -11.13
CA TYR A 120 -10.83 -20.08 -12.49
C TYR A 120 -9.90 -20.68 -13.55
N LYS A 121 -8.59 -20.76 -13.27
CA LYS A 121 -7.61 -21.47 -14.11
C LYS A 121 -7.79 -22.99 -14.13
N SER A 122 -8.50 -23.59 -13.17
CA SER A 122 -8.74 -25.04 -13.18
C SER A 122 -10.00 -25.47 -13.93
N GLN A 123 -10.83 -24.52 -14.40
CA GLN A 123 -12.04 -24.84 -15.17
C GLN A 123 -11.75 -25.26 -16.63
N TYR A 124 -10.51 -25.62 -17.00
CA TYR A 124 -10.00 -25.64 -18.39
C TYR A 124 -10.20 -26.97 -19.16
N MET A 125 -10.88 -26.90 -20.33
CA MET A 125 -10.28 -26.98 -21.70
C MET A 125 -11.33 -27.17 -22.83
N ASP A 126 -12.55 -27.67 -22.56
CA ASP A 126 -13.49 -28.13 -23.62
C ASP A 126 -14.88 -27.45 -23.63
N SER A 127 -15.06 -26.25 -23.08
CA SER A 127 -16.39 -25.60 -23.04
C SER A 127 -16.39 -24.11 -23.34
N ASP A 128 -17.41 -23.67 -24.08
CA ASP A 128 -17.76 -22.27 -24.37
C ASP A 128 -17.82 -21.38 -23.10
N PHE A 129 -17.98 -21.97 -21.93
CA PHE A 129 -18.00 -21.29 -20.62
C PHE A 129 -16.62 -20.78 -20.18
N PHE A 130 -15.53 -21.34 -20.70
CA PHE A 130 -14.17 -20.91 -20.34
C PHE A 130 -13.84 -19.51 -20.87
N GLU A 131 -14.22 -19.20 -22.11
CA GLU A 131 -13.99 -17.88 -22.73
C GLU A 131 -14.61 -16.75 -21.89
N GLU A 132 -15.75 -17.02 -21.25
CA GLU A 132 -16.45 -16.06 -20.40
C GLU A 132 -15.76 -15.82 -19.06
N CYS A 133 -14.97 -16.79 -18.59
CA CYS A 133 -14.20 -16.70 -17.35
C CYS A 133 -12.82 -16.05 -17.55
N LEU A 134 -12.33 -15.95 -18.79
CA LEU A 134 -11.02 -15.37 -19.10
C LEU A 134 -10.83 -13.96 -18.51
N PRO A 135 -11.82 -13.04 -18.57
CA PRO A 135 -11.68 -11.72 -17.93
C PRO A 135 -11.49 -11.80 -16.40
N LEU A 136 -12.05 -12.81 -15.73
CA LEU A 136 -11.83 -13.00 -14.29
C LEU A 136 -10.38 -13.43 -14.01
N VAL A 137 -9.79 -14.25 -14.89
CA VAL A 137 -8.38 -14.66 -14.78
C VAL A 137 -7.48 -13.43 -14.84
N GLU A 138 -7.66 -12.57 -15.85
CA GLU A 138 -6.89 -11.33 -16.02
C GLU A 138 -7.05 -10.40 -14.81
N LEU A 139 -8.28 -10.20 -14.33
CA LEU A 139 -8.55 -9.36 -13.16
C LEU A 139 -7.83 -9.86 -11.91
N TYR A 140 -7.85 -11.17 -11.65
CA TYR A 140 -7.20 -11.73 -10.47
C TYR A 140 -5.68 -11.72 -10.58
N GLU A 141 -5.11 -11.92 -11.78
CA GLU A 141 -3.67 -11.73 -12.01
C GLU A 141 -3.25 -10.29 -11.72
N GLU A 142 -4.03 -9.30 -12.16
CA GLU A 142 -3.73 -7.91 -11.86
C GLU A 142 -3.87 -7.58 -10.37
N LYS A 143 -4.91 -8.09 -9.69
CA LYS A 143 -5.05 -7.92 -8.24
C LYS A 143 -3.86 -8.50 -7.48
N ILE A 144 -3.36 -9.67 -7.87
CA ILE A 144 -2.17 -10.29 -7.27
C ILE A 144 -0.96 -9.36 -7.42
N ARG A 145 -0.70 -8.84 -8.62
CA ARG A 145 0.39 -7.89 -8.87
C ARG A 145 0.30 -6.68 -7.95
N ILE A 146 -0.89 -6.08 -7.83
CA ILE A 146 -1.09 -4.89 -6.99
C ILE A 146 -0.88 -5.23 -5.52
N TYR A 147 -1.39 -6.36 -5.02
CA TYR A 147 -1.14 -6.77 -3.64
C TYR A 147 0.35 -6.95 -3.35
N GLU A 148 1.10 -7.59 -4.25
CA GLU A 148 2.56 -7.72 -4.10
C GLU A 148 3.28 -6.36 -4.10
N ASN A 149 2.85 -5.43 -4.95
CA ASN A 149 3.39 -4.08 -4.99
C ASN A 149 3.05 -3.28 -3.72
N ASN A 150 1.81 -3.35 -3.25
CA ASN A 150 1.37 -2.65 -2.05
C ASN A 150 2.13 -3.13 -0.80
N GLU A 151 2.45 -4.43 -0.71
CA GLU A 151 3.33 -4.95 0.34
C GLU A 151 4.72 -4.30 0.28
N LYS A 152 5.38 -4.35 -0.89
CA LYS A 152 6.71 -3.76 -1.08
C LYS A 152 6.74 -2.26 -0.80
N ASN A 153 5.74 -1.52 -1.29
CA ASN A 153 5.63 -0.09 -1.08
C ASN A 153 5.42 0.24 0.40
N SER A 154 4.57 -0.51 1.09
CA SER A 154 4.36 -0.35 2.54
C SER A 154 5.65 -0.59 3.33
N GLU A 155 6.42 -1.61 2.98
CA GLU A 155 7.72 -1.89 3.61
C GLU A 155 8.72 -0.75 3.36
N LEU A 156 8.76 -0.19 2.15
CA LEU A 156 9.62 0.95 1.81
C LEU A 156 9.24 2.20 2.63
N ILE A 157 7.93 2.47 2.78
CA ILE A 157 7.45 3.58 3.62
C ILE A 157 7.90 3.37 5.07
N ILE A 158 7.74 2.16 5.61
CA ILE A 158 8.16 1.84 6.99
C ILE A 158 9.66 2.14 7.18
N GLU A 159 10.53 1.76 6.24
CA GLU A 159 11.96 2.04 6.33
C GLU A 159 12.24 3.55 6.31
N LYS A 160 11.58 4.33 5.44
CA LYS A 160 11.70 5.79 5.42
C LYS A 160 11.24 6.43 6.74
N LEU A 161 10.12 5.97 7.29
CA LEU A 161 9.63 6.44 8.59
C LEU A 161 10.63 6.14 9.71
N LYS A 162 11.28 4.97 9.70
CA LYS A 162 12.35 4.65 10.66
C LYS A 162 13.56 5.56 10.51
N GLU A 163 13.95 5.93 9.29
CA GLU A 163 15.03 6.90 9.04
C GLU A 163 14.70 8.29 9.60
N ILE A 164 13.46 8.76 9.37
CA ILE A 164 12.94 10.01 9.94
C ILE A 164 12.98 9.96 11.47
N ILE A 165 12.45 8.89 12.08
CA ILE A 165 12.46 8.71 13.54
C ILE A 165 13.90 8.71 14.09
N LYS A 166 14.85 8.09 13.36
CA LYS A 166 16.27 8.07 13.75
C LYS A 166 16.89 9.46 13.73
N LYS A 167 16.61 10.28 12.71
CA LYS A 167 17.04 11.69 12.68
C LYS A 167 16.43 12.51 13.82
N LEU A 168 15.18 12.22 14.17
CA LEU A 168 14.46 12.89 15.24
C LEU A 168 14.68 12.26 16.64
N LYS A 169 15.68 11.38 16.82
CA LYS A 169 15.86 10.60 18.06
C LYS A 169 16.00 11.48 19.32
N ASP A 170 16.66 12.63 19.19
CA ASP A 170 16.98 13.59 20.26
C ASP A 170 15.98 14.74 20.36
N TRP A 171 14.83 14.62 19.68
CA TRP A 171 13.68 15.50 19.81
C TRP A 171 12.65 14.71 20.65
N LYS A 172 12.61 14.98 21.97
CA LYS A 172 11.81 14.27 22.99
C LYS A 172 11.21 15.21 24.02
#